data_AF-A0A6B0WBR7-F1
#
_entry.id   AF-A0A6B0WBR7-F1
#
_cell.length_a   1.000
_cell.length_b   1.000
_cell.length_c   1.000
_cell.angle_alpha   90.00
_cell.angle_beta   90.00
_cell.angle_gamma   90.00
#
_symmetry.space_group_name_H-M   'P 1'
#
loop_
_entity.id
_entity.type
_entity.pdbx_description
1 polymer ?
#
loop_
_entity_poly.entity_id
_entity_poly.type
_entity_poly.pdbx_seq_one_letter_code
_entity_poly.pdbx_strand_id
1 'polypeptide(L)'
;NNPVIVDGQVHSGIVQGVGQALWEGAAYDESGQLVTGSMLDYALPRADRLPDLDVISTVTRSPHHPLGVKGVGEAGTIASTAAVYNAVMDALKPLGVTRVDMPFTPERVWRAIQEAKGS
;
A
#
# COMPACT_ATOMS: atom_id res chain seq x y z
N ASN A 1 16.36 -17.95 -9.57
CA ASN A 1 15.85 -16.57 -9.53
C ASN A 1 16.91 -15.65 -10.06
N ASN A 2 16.57 -14.79 -11.02
CA ASN A 2 17.44 -13.69 -11.45
C ASN A 2 17.27 -12.53 -10.44
N PRO A 3 18.30 -12.17 -9.66
CA PRO A 3 18.20 -11.16 -8.60
C PRO A 3 17.67 -9.81 -9.08
N VAL A 4 18.11 -9.33 -10.25
CA VAL A 4 17.71 -8.02 -10.80
C VAL A 4 16.20 -7.98 -11.09
N ILE A 5 15.65 -9.09 -11.61
CA ILE A 5 14.21 -9.18 -11.89
C ILE A 5 13.43 -9.26 -10.57
N VAL A 6 13.94 -10.00 -9.59
CA VAL A 6 13.30 -10.10 -8.27
C VAL A 6 13.24 -8.75 -7.59
N ASP A 7 14.33 -7.98 -7.60
CA ASP A 7 14.38 -6.65 -6.99
C ASP A 7 13.38 -5.69 -7.69
N GLY A 8 13.29 -5.73 -9.03
CA GLY A 8 12.30 -4.95 -9.77
C GLY A 8 10.85 -5.31 -9.41
N GLN A 9 10.56 -6.59 -9.18
CA GLN A 9 9.25 -7.06 -8.71
C GLN A 9 8.96 -6.60 -7.28
N VAL A 10 9.94 -6.67 -6.38
CA VAL A 10 9.80 -6.20 -5.00
C VAL A 10 9.51 -4.70 -4.97
N HIS A 11 10.28 -3.90 -5.71
CA HIS A 11 10.01 -2.46 -5.84
C HIS A 11 8.60 -2.17 -6.36
N SER A 12 8.21 -2.84 -7.44
CA SER A 12 6.89 -2.65 -8.04
C SER A 12 5.76 -3.00 -7.06
N GLY A 13 5.91 -4.11 -6.32
CA GLY A 13 4.93 -4.52 -5.33
C GLY A 13 4.83 -3.54 -4.16
N ILE A 14 5.96 -3.02 -3.67
CA ILE A 14 5.97 -2.01 -2.61
C ILE A 14 5.24 -0.74 -3.07
N VAL A 15 5.54 -0.26 -4.29
CA VAL A 15 4.89 0.93 -4.85
C VAL A 15 3.39 0.75 -4.97
N GLN A 16 2.93 -0.41 -5.45
CA GLN A 16 1.50 -0.74 -5.54
C GLN A 16 0.83 -0.74 -4.16
N GLY A 17 1.43 -1.36 -3.15
CA GLY A 17 0.80 -1.40 -1.82
C GLY A 17 0.80 -0.05 -1.11
N VAL A 18 1.82 0.79 -1.32
CA VAL A 18 1.80 2.20 -0.89
C VAL A 18 0.66 2.96 -1.58
N GLY A 19 0.51 2.78 -2.89
CA GLY A 19 -0.57 3.38 -3.68
C GLY A 19 -1.94 2.98 -3.16
N GLN A 20 -2.18 1.68 -2.98
CA GLN A 20 -3.43 1.14 -2.43
C GLN A 20 -3.74 1.65 -1.03
N ALA A 21 -2.73 1.81 -0.17
CA ALA A 21 -2.93 2.30 1.19
C ALA A 21 -3.24 3.80 1.24
N LEU A 22 -2.56 4.62 0.43
CA LEU A 22 -2.57 6.08 0.60
C LEU A 22 -3.45 6.83 -0.40
N TRP A 23 -3.61 6.32 -1.62
CA TRP A 23 -4.11 7.12 -2.75
C TRP A 23 -5.18 6.44 -3.59
N GLU A 24 -4.97 5.18 -3.97
CA GLU A 24 -5.79 4.50 -4.96
C GLU A 24 -7.16 4.12 -4.37
N GLY A 25 -8.23 4.39 -5.13
CA GLY A 25 -9.59 4.08 -4.72
C GLY A 25 -10.58 4.17 -5.87
N ALA A 26 -11.37 3.11 -6.06
CA ALA A 26 -12.51 3.12 -6.97
C ALA A 26 -13.73 3.70 -6.24
N ALA A 27 -14.15 4.89 -6.63
CA ALA A 27 -15.34 5.55 -6.13
C ALA A 27 -16.48 5.47 -7.16
N TYR A 28 -17.66 5.13 -6.66
CA TYR A 28 -18.91 5.10 -7.42
C TYR A 28 -19.88 6.13 -6.87
N ASP A 29 -20.61 6.81 -7.75
CA ASP A 29 -21.69 7.72 -7.34
C ASP A 29 -22.97 6.96 -6.95
N GLU A 30 -24.00 7.71 -6.53
CA GLU A 30 -25.29 7.14 -6.10
C GLU A 30 -26.02 6.35 -7.19
N SER A 31 -25.68 6.60 -8.46
CA SER A 31 -26.23 5.88 -9.62
C SER A 31 -25.40 4.66 -10.03
N GLY A 32 -24.30 4.39 -9.32
CA GLY A 32 -23.37 3.30 -9.61
C GLY A 32 -22.40 3.61 -10.75
N GLN A 33 -22.22 4.86 -11.15
CA GLN A 33 -21.21 5.23 -12.14
C GLN A 33 -19.83 5.34 -11.49
N LEU A 34 -18.81 4.79 -12.15
CA LEU A 34 -17.41 4.92 -11.71
C LEU A 34 -16.91 6.34 -11.98
N VAL A 35 -16.79 7.15 -10.94
CA VAL A 35 -16.32 8.56 -11.04
C VAL A 35 -14.80 8.70 -11.01
N THR A 36 -14.08 7.58 -10.84
CA THR A 36 -12.62 7.48 -10.82
C THR A 36 -12.09 6.68 -12.00
N GLY A 37 -12.78 6.73 -13.14
CA GLY A 37 -12.46 5.96 -14.35
C GLY A 37 -11.32 6.51 -15.19
N SER A 38 -10.69 7.62 -14.78
CA SER A 38 -9.61 8.30 -15.51
C SER A 38 -8.36 8.45 -14.65
N MET A 39 -7.19 8.62 -15.26
CA MET A 39 -5.94 8.91 -14.53
C MET A 39 -5.92 10.31 -13.88
N LEU A 40 -6.89 11.18 -14.18
CA LEU A 40 -7.04 12.46 -13.48
C LEU A 40 -7.63 12.27 -12.09
N ASP A 41 -8.50 11.27 -11.95
CA ASP A 41 -9.29 11.02 -10.75
C ASP A 41 -8.77 9.83 -9.94
N TYR A 42 -8.16 8.84 -10.61
CA TYR A 42 -7.50 7.71 -9.98
C TYR A 42 -6.03 8.02 -9.69
N ALA A 43 -5.72 8.28 -8.43
CA ALA A 43 -4.40 8.74 -8.00
C ALA A 43 -3.35 7.62 -8.01
N LEU A 44 -2.62 7.51 -9.13
CA LEU A 44 -1.48 6.60 -9.25
C LEU A 44 -0.24 7.11 -8.50
N PRO A 45 0.57 6.21 -7.91
CA PRO A 45 1.87 6.54 -7.36
C PRO A 45 2.77 7.24 -8.37
N ARG A 46 3.39 8.34 -7.96
CA ARG A 46 4.41 9.04 -8.75
C ARG A 46 5.77 8.90 -8.07
N ALA A 47 6.83 8.93 -8.86
CA ALA A 47 8.20 8.78 -8.36
C ALA A 47 8.56 9.84 -7.29
N ASP A 48 8.07 11.08 -7.43
CA ASP A 48 8.31 12.18 -6.49
C ASP A 48 7.61 12.02 -5.13
N ARG A 49 6.69 11.05 -5.01
CA ARG A 49 5.89 10.80 -3.80
C ARG A 49 6.36 9.60 -2.99
N LEU A 50 7.39 8.91 -3.47
CA LEU A 50 7.93 7.71 -2.84
C LEU A 50 9.31 8.01 -2.26
N PRO A 51 9.64 7.45 -1.09
CA PRO A 51 11.01 7.47 -0.61
C PRO A 51 11.88 6.49 -1.42
N ASP A 52 13.21 6.63 -1.30
CA ASP A 52 14.12 5.59 -1.75
C ASP A 52 13.84 4.29 -0.99
N LEU A 53 13.83 3.17 -1.72
CA LEU A 53 13.52 1.85 -1.17
C LEU A 53 14.82 1.07 -0.95
N ASP A 54 15.03 0.59 0.28
CA ASP A 54 16.09 -0.34 0.60
C ASP A 54 15.54 -1.78 0.61
N VAL A 55 16.18 -2.67 -0.16
CA VAL A 55 15.73 -4.04 -0.37
C VAL A 55 16.82 -5.00 0.07
N ILE A 56 16.53 -5.76 1.13
CA ILE A 56 17.38 -6.83 1.64
C ILE A 56 16.72 -8.20 1.40
N SER A 57 17.53 -9.23 1.19
CA SER A 57 17.03 -10.58 0.92
C SER A 57 17.74 -11.65 1.74
N THR A 58 17.02 -12.74 2.03
CA THR A 58 17.54 -13.98 2.60
C THR A 58 17.07 -15.16 1.77
N VAL A 59 17.81 -16.27 1.79
CA VAL A 59 17.52 -17.42 0.93
C VAL A 59 17.19 -18.65 1.75
N THR A 60 15.92 -19.07 1.66
CA THR A 60 15.45 -20.36 2.19
C THR A 60 14.84 -21.17 1.07
N ARG A 61 15.56 -22.19 0.59
CA ARG A 61 15.14 -23.02 -0.56
C ARG A 61 13.86 -23.81 -0.25
N SER A 62 13.02 -24.01 -1.26
CA SER A 62 11.88 -24.93 -1.16
C SER A 62 12.37 -26.39 -1.22
N PRO A 63 12.02 -27.25 -0.25
CA PRO A 63 12.38 -28.67 -0.29
C PRO A 63 11.55 -29.47 -1.31
N HIS A 64 10.44 -28.92 -1.79
CA HIS A 64 9.49 -29.60 -2.68
C HIS A 64 9.58 -29.16 -4.15
N HIS A 65 10.38 -28.13 -4.45
CA HIS A 65 10.58 -27.67 -5.82
C HIS A 65 11.95 -28.17 -6.31
N PRO A 66 12.05 -28.85 -7.48
CA PRO A 66 13.32 -29.39 -7.98
C PRO A 66 14.46 -28.36 -8.08
N LEU A 67 14.11 -27.10 -8.40
CA LEU A 67 15.04 -25.97 -8.46
C LEU A 67 15.18 -25.17 -7.15
N GLY A 68 14.48 -25.56 -6.08
CA GLY A 68 14.50 -24.87 -4.79
C GLY A 68 13.89 -23.46 -4.77
N VAL A 69 13.19 -23.04 -5.83
CA VAL A 69 12.64 -21.69 -5.99
C VAL A 69 11.28 -21.52 -5.31
N LYS A 70 10.93 -20.26 -5.01
CA LYS A 70 9.64 -19.80 -4.48
C LYS A 70 9.17 -18.58 -5.26
N GLY A 71 7.86 -18.37 -5.34
CA GLY A 71 7.26 -17.17 -5.95
C GLY A 71 7.54 -15.92 -5.12
N VAL A 72 7.63 -14.76 -5.79
CA VAL A 72 7.92 -13.46 -5.15
C VAL A 72 7.00 -12.32 -5.64
N GLY A 73 6.31 -12.49 -6.78
CA GLY A 73 5.64 -11.40 -7.50
C GLY A 73 4.64 -10.60 -6.67
N GLU A 74 3.87 -11.26 -5.80
CA GLU A 74 2.83 -10.60 -4.98
C GLU A 74 3.29 -10.28 -3.55
N ALA A 75 4.45 -10.80 -3.14
CA ALA A 75 4.91 -10.67 -1.76
C ALA A 75 5.11 -9.19 -1.37
N GLY A 76 5.59 -8.38 -2.31
CA GLY A 76 5.75 -6.94 -2.13
C GLY A 76 4.42 -6.22 -1.89
N THR A 77 3.41 -6.49 -2.71
CA THR A 77 2.11 -5.79 -2.66
C THR A 77 1.33 -6.15 -1.39
N ILE A 78 1.29 -7.42 -1.00
CA ILE A 78 0.52 -7.88 0.17
C ILE A 78 1.07 -7.25 1.46
N ALA A 79 2.39 -7.32 1.66
CA ALA A 79 3.01 -6.89 2.91
C ALA A 79 3.10 -5.36 3.01
N SER A 80 3.37 -4.67 1.90
CA SER A 80 3.56 -3.21 1.92
C SER A 80 2.27 -2.46 2.27
N THR A 81 1.10 -2.85 1.74
CA THR A 81 -0.19 -2.23 2.10
C THR A 81 -0.44 -2.29 3.60
N ALA A 82 -0.23 -3.46 4.21
CA ALA A 82 -0.41 -3.65 5.65
C ALA A 82 0.63 -2.86 6.47
N ALA A 83 1.89 -2.84 6.02
CA ALA A 83 2.95 -2.09 6.68
C ALA A 83 2.65 -0.58 6.71
N VAL A 84 2.23 -0.01 5.57
CA VAL A 84 1.86 1.41 5.46
C VAL A 84 0.63 1.72 6.29
N TYR A 85 -0.41 0.87 6.23
CA TYR A 85 -1.59 1.03 7.08
C TYR A 85 -1.23 1.11 8.56
N ASN A 86 -0.42 0.16 9.04
CA ASN A 86 0.00 0.12 10.44
C ASN A 86 0.84 1.34 10.82
N ALA A 87 1.72 1.81 9.93
CA ALA A 87 2.52 3.00 10.16
C ALA A 87 1.65 4.27 10.32
N VAL A 88 0.64 4.44 9.47
CA VAL A 88 -0.30 5.57 9.59
C VAL A 88 -1.13 5.46 10.87
N MET A 89 -1.67 4.27 11.18
CA MET A 89 -2.44 4.06 12.41
C MET A 89 -1.60 4.27 13.67
N ASP A 90 -0.33 3.85 13.70
CA ASP A 90 0.58 4.09 14.81
C ASP A 90 0.83 5.61 15.01
N ALA A 91 1.01 6.35 13.93
CA ALA A 91 1.15 7.80 13.97
C ALA A 91 -0.12 8.53 14.48
N LEU A 92 -1.30 7.98 14.21
CA LEU A 92 -2.59 8.56 14.61
C LEU A 92 -3.05 8.12 16.01
N LYS A 93 -2.50 7.03 16.54
CA LYS A 93 -2.86 6.49 17.85
C LYS A 93 -2.76 7.50 19.00
N PRO A 94 -1.73 8.36 19.11
CA PRO A 94 -1.66 9.40 20.16
C PRO A 94 -2.79 10.44 20.09
N LEU A 95 -3.46 10.56 18.94
CA LEU A 95 -4.59 11.46 18.72
C LEU A 95 -5.95 10.81 19.03
N GLY A 96 -5.96 9.58 19.54
CA GLY A 96 -7.17 8.84 19.90
C GLY A 96 -7.85 8.13 18.73
N VAL A 97 -7.26 8.15 17.53
CA VAL A 97 -7.81 7.47 16.35
C VAL A 97 -7.57 5.96 16.46
N THR A 98 -8.65 5.18 16.35
CA THR A 98 -8.60 3.71 16.45
C THR A 98 -8.83 3.00 15.12
N ARG A 99 -9.40 3.68 14.13
CA ARG A 99 -9.68 3.14 12.80
C ARG A 99 -9.76 4.25 11.75
N VAL A 100 -9.27 3.96 10.54
CA VAL A 100 -9.54 4.72 9.31
C VAL A 100 -9.67 3.72 8.17
N ASP A 101 -10.67 3.87 7.31
CA ASP A 101 -10.80 3.03 6.12
C ASP A 101 -9.92 3.54 4.97
N MET A 102 -9.18 2.64 4.34
CA MET A 102 -8.30 2.96 3.20
C MET A 102 -9.09 3.42 1.96
N PRO A 103 -8.50 4.27 1.10
CA PRO A 103 -7.17 4.87 1.27
C PRO A 103 -7.13 5.97 2.35
N PHE A 104 -5.95 6.22 2.92
CA PHE A 104 -5.69 7.30 3.89
C PHE A 104 -5.61 8.67 3.19
N THR A 105 -6.71 9.09 2.55
CA THR A 105 -6.77 10.43 1.97
C THR A 105 -6.63 11.48 3.07
N PRO A 106 -6.07 12.67 2.77
CA PRO A 106 -5.94 13.74 3.75
C PRO A 106 -7.27 14.09 4.43
N GLU A 107 -8.36 14.07 3.67
CA GLU A 107 -9.71 14.31 4.18
C GLU A 107 -10.14 13.25 5.20
N ARG A 108 -9.98 11.96 4.90
CA ARG A 108 -10.37 10.86 5.81
C ARG A 108 -9.56 10.86 7.08
N VAL A 109 -8.24 11.10 6.97
CA VAL A 109 -7.36 11.24 8.14
C VAL A 109 -7.78 12.44 8.99
N TRP A 110 -8.06 13.58 8.36
CA TRP A 110 -8.52 14.77 9.07
C TRP A 110 -9.85 14.52 9.81
N ARG A 111 -10.85 13.92 9.14
CA ARG A 111 -12.14 13.58 9.76
C ARG A 111 -11.96 12.67 10.97
N ALA A 112 -11.18 11.61 10.84
CA ALA A 112 -10.92 10.67 11.92
C ALA A 112 -10.28 11.35 13.15
N ILE A 113 -9.33 12.27 12.93
CA ILE A 113 -8.73 13.06 14.02
C ILE A 113 -9.77 13.96 14.69
N GLN A 114 -10.67 14.57 13.93
CA GLN A 114 -11.69 15.46 14.48
C GLN A 114 -12.76 14.70 15.28
N GLU A 115 -13.17 13.52 14.80
CA GLU A 115 -14.10 12.62 15.52
C GLU A 115 -13.51 12.14 16.85
N ALA A 116 -12.21 11.78 16.86
CA ALA A 116 -11.52 11.34 18.07
C ALA A 116 -11.39 12.46 19.14
N LYS A 117 -11.31 13.73 18.74
CA LYS A 117 -11.26 14.87 19.67
C LYS A 117 -12.62 15.25 20.26
N GLY A 118 -13.70 14.91 19.58
CA GLY A 118 -15.07 15.20 20.02
C GLY A 118 -15.69 14.14 20.93
N SER A 119 -14.98 13.02 21.13
CA SER A 119 -15.34 11.91 22.02
C SER A 119 -14.69 12.06 23.39
#